data_AF-A0A527ZTN2-F1
#
_entry.id   AF-A0A527ZTN2-F1
#
_cell.length_a   1.000
_cell.length_b   1.000
_cell.length_c   1.000
_cell.angle_alpha   90.00
_cell.angle_beta   90.00
_cell.angle_gamma   90.00
#
_symmetry.space_group_name_H-M   'P 1'
#
loop_
_entity.id
_entity.type
_entity.pdbx_description
1 polymer ?
#
loop_
_entity_poly.entity_id
_entity_poly.type
_entity_poly.pdbx_seq_one_letter_code
_entity_poly.pdbx_strand_id
1 'polypeptide(L)'
;MVPYFIALQAQIEVRAGNHGAALLLLEAAQAGIERTEERWFAAEILRLQGEVLLQLGEDKAGDSRDRLLEALATARAQGARFWELRAALSLVRADCHDPGAREQLALIYSGFTEGLKLPDLQAAQTLATTKEGLGAAN
;
A
#
# COMPACT_ATOMS: atom_id res chain seq x y z
N MET A 1 -17.36 -7.65 -8.08
CA MET A 1 -17.05 -6.24 -7.78
C MET A 1 -17.12 -5.91 -6.30
N VAL A 2 -17.49 -6.87 -5.43
CA VAL A 2 -17.81 -6.60 -4.01
C VAL A 2 -16.62 -6.05 -3.21
N PRO A 3 -15.38 -6.56 -3.39
CA PRO A 3 -14.22 -6.06 -2.62
C PRO A 3 -13.95 -4.56 -2.79
N TYR A 4 -14.23 -4.02 -3.98
CA TYR A 4 -14.06 -2.59 -4.25
C TYR A 4 -14.97 -1.71 -3.39
N PHE A 5 -16.25 -2.06 -3.27
CA PHE A 5 -17.20 -1.29 -2.47
C PHE A 5 -16.89 -1.38 -0.97
N ILE A 6 -16.45 -2.55 -0.50
CA ILE A 6 -16.04 -2.72 0.90
C ILE A 6 -14.78 -1.87 1.20
N ALA A 7 -13.82 -1.83 0.28
CA ALA A 7 -12.64 -0.98 0.43
C ALA A 7 -12.98 0.51 0.45
N LEU A 8 -13.94 0.96 -0.38
CA LEU A 8 -14.42 2.33 -0.34
C LEU A 8 -15.06 2.66 1.01
N GLN A 9 -15.89 1.75 1.55
CA GLN A 9 -16.47 1.90 2.88
C GLN A 9 -15.39 1.95 3.96
N ALA A 10 -14.41 1.06 3.92
CA ALA A 10 -13.30 1.05 4.87
C ALA A 10 -12.52 2.39 4.84
N GLN A 11 -12.28 2.97 3.66
CA GLN A 11 -11.64 4.28 3.55
C GLN A 11 -12.48 5.42 4.15
N ILE A 12 -13.81 5.32 4.09
CA ILE A 12 -14.71 6.25 4.79
C ILE A 12 -14.54 6.11 6.30
N GLU A 13 -14.52 4.88 6.82
CA GLU A 13 -14.30 4.62 8.25
C GLU A 13 -12.93 5.13 8.73
N VAL A 14 -11.87 4.95 7.93
CA VAL A 14 -10.53 5.53 8.22
C VAL A 14 -10.61 7.05 8.34
N ARG A 15 -11.27 7.73 7.39
CA ARG A 15 -11.43 9.19 7.45
C ARG A 15 -12.27 9.65 8.63
N ALA A 16 -13.17 8.80 9.12
CA ALA A 16 -13.95 9.05 10.34
C ALA A 16 -13.17 8.73 11.64
N GLY A 17 -11.95 8.20 11.54
CA GLY A 17 -11.13 7.78 12.68
C GLY A 17 -11.47 6.39 13.23
N ASN A 18 -12.40 5.68 12.59
CA ASN A 18 -12.87 4.35 12.99
C ASN A 18 -11.97 3.24 12.45
N HIS A 19 -10.66 3.31 12.72
CA HIS A 19 -9.65 2.41 12.15
C HIS A 19 -9.93 0.93 12.45
N GLY A 20 -10.45 0.59 13.64
CA GLY A 20 -10.82 -0.79 13.97
C GLY A 20 -11.97 -1.32 13.11
N ALA A 21 -12.98 -0.50 12.84
CA ALA A 21 -14.09 -0.88 11.96
C ALA A 21 -13.63 -1.03 10.51
N ALA A 22 -12.74 -0.14 10.05
CA ALA A 22 -12.12 -0.24 8.73
C ALA A 22 -11.35 -1.56 8.57
N LEU A 23 -10.56 -1.96 9.57
CA LEU A 23 -9.81 -3.21 9.53
C LEU A 23 -10.73 -4.43 9.43
N LEU A 24 -11.78 -4.50 10.26
CA LEU A 24 -12.77 -5.59 10.22
C LEU A 24 -13.46 -5.70 8.86
N LEU A 25 -13.81 -4.58 8.23
CA LEU A 25 -14.38 -4.58 6.87
C LEU A 25 -13.40 -5.16 5.84
N LEU A 26 -12.13 -4.79 5.93
CA LEU A 26 -11.10 -5.26 5.00
C LEU A 26 -10.76 -6.75 5.21
N GLU A 27 -10.73 -7.23 6.46
CA GLU A 27 -10.59 -8.66 6.78
C GLU A 27 -11.76 -9.48 6.22
N ALA A 28 -12.99 -8.98 6.37
CA ALA A 28 -14.17 -9.61 5.77
C ALA A 28 -14.10 -9.61 4.24
N ALA A 29 -13.57 -8.54 3.61
CA ALA A 29 -13.35 -8.50 2.18
C ALA A 29 -12.33 -9.54 1.71
N GLN A 30 -11.22 -9.72 2.44
CA GLN A 30 -10.22 -10.72 2.14
C GLN A 30 -10.79 -12.14 2.22
N ALA A 31 -11.51 -12.48 3.30
CA ALA A 31 -12.20 -13.77 3.43
C ALA A 31 -13.22 -13.98 2.29
N GLY A 32 -13.91 -12.91 1.88
CA GLY A 32 -14.80 -12.92 0.72
C GLY A 32 -14.08 -13.22 -0.59
N ILE A 33 -12.90 -12.63 -0.83
CA ILE A 33 -12.06 -12.90 -2.01
C ILE A 33 -11.62 -14.36 -2.04
N GLU A 34 -11.18 -14.91 -0.92
CA GLU A 34 -10.76 -16.32 -0.84
C GLU A 34 -11.90 -17.27 -1.18
N ARG A 35 -13.10 -16.99 -0.69
CA ARG A 35 -14.30 -17.81 -0.95
C ARG A 35 -14.84 -17.68 -2.38
N THR A 36 -14.75 -16.50 -2.98
CA THR A 36 -15.37 -16.20 -4.29
C THR A 36 -14.38 -16.22 -5.45
N GLU A 37 -13.09 -16.31 -5.16
CA GLU A 37 -11.97 -16.17 -6.09
C GLU A 37 -11.95 -14.85 -6.88
N GLU A 38 -12.65 -13.81 -6.39
CA GLU A 38 -12.69 -12.49 -7.01
C GLU A 38 -11.38 -11.70 -6.75
N ARG A 39 -10.26 -12.19 -7.28
CA ARG A 39 -8.91 -11.78 -6.85
C ARG A 39 -8.41 -10.46 -7.41
N TRP A 40 -9.05 -9.86 -8.42
CA TRP A 40 -8.54 -8.66 -9.11
C TRP A 40 -8.26 -7.45 -8.20
N PHE A 41 -8.86 -7.41 -7.02
CA PHE A 41 -8.69 -6.33 -6.03
C PHE A 41 -7.94 -6.78 -4.75
N ALA A 42 -7.46 -8.02 -4.69
CA ALA A 42 -6.87 -8.60 -3.48
C ALA A 42 -5.63 -7.85 -2.99
N ALA A 43 -4.74 -7.47 -3.91
CA ALA A 43 -3.56 -6.67 -3.57
C ALA A 43 -3.94 -5.34 -2.91
N GLU A 44 -5.01 -4.72 -3.36
CA GLU A 44 -5.48 -3.44 -2.82
C GLU A 44 -6.13 -3.59 -1.44
N ILE A 45 -6.86 -4.69 -1.19
CA ILE A 45 -7.39 -5.00 0.15
C ILE A 45 -6.24 -5.16 1.15
N LEU A 46 -5.23 -5.97 0.82
CA LEU A 46 -4.06 -6.19 1.67
C LEU A 46 -3.30 -4.88 1.94
N ARG A 47 -3.14 -4.04 0.91
CA ARG A 47 -2.49 -2.73 1.05
C ARG A 47 -3.23 -1.85 2.05
N LEU A 48 -4.56 -1.77 1.94
CA LEU A 48 -5.40 -0.98 2.85
C LEU A 48 -5.35 -1.52 4.28
N GLN A 49 -5.30 -2.85 4.48
CA GLN A 49 -5.14 -3.42 5.82
C GLN A 49 -3.83 -2.95 6.45
N GLY A 50 -2.73 -2.99 5.70
CA GLY A 50 -1.43 -2.50 6.16
C GLY A 50 -1.47 -1.02 6.56
N GLU A 51 -2.08 -0.16 5.73
CA GLU A 51 -2.22 1.26 6.05
C GLU A 51 -3.07 1.51 7.31
N VAL A 52 -4.16 0.78 7.48
CA VAL A 52 -5.02 0.88 8.67
C VAL A 52 -4.29 0.43 9.93
N LEU A 53 -3.51 -0.64 9.84
CA LEU A 53 -2.71 -1.15 10.96
C LEU A 53 -1.70 -0.11 11.46
N LEU A 54 -1.08 0.69 10.58
CA LEU A 54 -0.22 1.81 11.00
C LEU A 54 -0.97 2.88 11.80
N GLN A 55 -2.25 3.11 11.50
CA GLN A 55 -3.06 4.09 12.22
C GLN A 55 -3.54 3.57 13.59
N LEU A 56 -3.50 2.25 13.82
CA LEU A 56 -3.95 1.63 15.07
C LEU A 56 -2.90 1.68 16.18
N GLY A 57 -1.61 1.76 15.85
CA GLY A 57 -0.54 1.91 16.85
C GLY A 57 0.81 1.35 16.40
N GLU A 58 1.87 1.71 17.12
CA GLU A 58 3.24 1.22 16.88
C GLU A 58 3.37 -0.29 17.12
N ASP A 59 2.57 -0.85 18.02
CA ASP A 59 2.49 -2.30 18.28
C ASP A 59 2.01 -3.09 17.05
N LYS A 60 1.33 -2.41 16.10
CA LYS A 60 0.86 -2.96 14.83
C LYS A 60 1.78 -2.71 13.64
N ALA A 61 2.93 -2.07 13.85
CA ALA A 61 3.87 -1.78 12.77
C ALA A 61 4.41 -3.05 12.08
N GLY A 62 4.64 -4.12 12.84
CA GLY A 62 5.02 -5.43 12.29
C GLY A 62 3.93 -6.04 11.40
N ASP A 63 2.71 -6.16 11.94
CA ASP A 63 1.54 -6.68 11.20
C ASP A 63 1.26 -5.85 9.93
N SER A 64 1.42 -4.53 10.02
CA SER A 64 1.31 -3.63 8.88
C SER A 64 2.32 -3.98 7.78
N ARG A 65 3.61 -4.07 8.15
CA ARG A 65 4.68 -4.38 7.20
C ARG A 65 4.42 -5.71 6.50
N ASP A 66 3.98 -6.72 7.24
CA ASP A 66 3.65 -8.03 6.69
C ASP A 66 2.51 -7.95 5.67
N ARG A 67 1.42 -7.24 5.99
CA ARG A 67 0.29 -7.03 5.05
C ARG A 67 0.73 -6.27 3.79
N LEU A 68 1.60 -5.27 3.93
CA LEU A 68 2.09 -4.49 2.78
C LEU A 68 3.04 -5.31 1.88
N LEU A 69 3.87 -6.18 2.46
CA LEU A 69 4.69 -7.13 1.70
C LEU A 69 3.83 -8.17 0.98
N GLU A 70 2.78 -8.65 1.63
CA GLU A 70 1.80 -9.57 1.04
C GLU A 70 1.03 -8.92 -0.13
N ALA A 71 0.62 -7.66 0.03
CA ALA A 71 -0.02 -6.86 -1.02
C ALA A 71 0.87 -6.74 -2.27
N LEU A 72 2.15 -6.45 -2.05
CA LEU A 72 3.15 -6.31 -3.10
C LEU A 72 3.41 -7.64 -3.83
N ALA A 73 3.56 -8.74 -3.09
CA ALA A 73 3.70 -10.07 -3.67
C ALA A 73 2.46 -10.47 -4.47
N THR A 74 1.27 -10.18 -3.95
CA THR A 74 -0.01 -10.43 -4.62
C THR A 74 -0.14 -9.62 -5.90
N ALA A 75 0.19 -8.33 -5.87
CA ALA A 75 0.17 -7.47 -7.06
C ALA A 75 1.09 -7.99 -8.17
N ARG A 76 2.29 -8.46 -7.81
CA ARG A 76 3.23 -9.09 -8.74
C ARG A 76 2.67 -10.37 -9.34
N ALA A 77 2.11 -11.25 -8.52
CA ALA A 77 1.48 -12.48 -8.98
C ALA A 77 0.29 -12.22 -9.92
N GLN A 78 -0.42 -11.10 -9.73
CA GLN A 78 -1.52 -10.66 -10.59
C GLN A 78 -1.07 -9.96 -11.88
N GLY A 79 0.22 -9.60 -12.00
CA GLY A 79 0.69 -8.68 -13.05
C GLY A 79 0.08 -7.27 -12.93
N ALA A 80 -0.45 -6.91 -11.77
CA ALA A 80 -1.19 -5.69 -11.53
C ALA A 80 -0.25 -4.53 -11.17
N ARG A 81 0.43 -3.98 -12.17
CA ARG A 81 1.49 -2.97 -12.00
C ARG A 81 1.08 -1.77 -11.15
N PHE A 82 -0.14 -1.26 -11.32
CA PHE A 82 -0.63 -0.13 -10.54
C PHE A 82 -0.76 -0.46 -9.04
N TRP A 83 -1.26 -1.65 -8.71
CA TRP A 83 -1.31 -2.12 -7.33
C TRP A 83 0.07 -2.39 -6.75
N GLU A 84 1.01 -2.88 -7.56
CA GLU A 84 2.40 -3.09 -7.16
C GLU A 84 3.05 -1.77 -6.71
N LEU A 85 2.89 -0.71 -7.50
CA LEU A 85 3.41 0.61 -7.17
C LEU A 85 2.76 1.17 -5.89
N ARG A 86 1.44 1.05 -5.73
CA ARG A 86 0.77 1.55 -4.52
C ARG A 86 1.22 0.78 -3.28
N ALA A 87 1.41 -0.53 -3.35
CA ALA A 87 1.94 -1.32 -2.24
C ALA A 87 3.37 -0.90 -1.87
N ALA A 88 4.26 -0.74 -2.86
CA ALA A 88 5.62 -0.24 -2.63
C ALA A 88 5.63 1.18 -2.04
N LEU A 89 4.73 2.05 -2.48
CA LEU A 89 4.57 3.40 -1.96
C LEU A 89 4.16 3.38 -0.47
N SER A 90 3.20 2.53 -0.10
CA SER A 90 2.78 2.35 1.29
C SER A 90 3.92 1.78 2.16
N LEU A 91 4.75 0.86 1.64
CA LEU A 91 5.94 0.35 2.34
C LEU A 91 6.95 1.46 2.66
N VAL A 92 7.28 2.31 1.68
CA VAL A 92 8.19 3.44 1.90
C VAL A 92 7.61 4.45 2.89
N ARG A 93 6.29 4.61 2.96
CA ARG A 93 5.65 5.48 3.95
C ARG A 93 5.63 4.88 5.35
N ALA A 94 5.52 3.55 5.45
CA ALA A 94 5.54 2.83 6.72
C ALA A 94 6.90 2.89 7.41
N ASP A 95 7.97 2.77 6.61
CA ASP A 95 9.34 2.88 7.07
C ASP A 95 10.14 3.69 6.05
N CYS A 96 10.18 5.00 6.28
CA CYS A 96 10.86 5.89 5.35
C CYS A 96 12.37 5.73 5.39
N HIS A 97 12.96 5.12 6.42
CA HIS A 97 14.40 4.96 6.55
C HIS A 97 14.93 3.69 5.89
N ASP A 98 14.06 2.76 5.49
CA ASP A 98 14.44 1.53 4.77
C ASP A 98 14.90 1.84 3.33
N PRO A 99 16.21 1.75 3.02
CA PRO A 99 16.72 2.03 1.68
C PRO A 99 16.22 1.02 0.66
N GLY A 100 15.99 -0.24 1.07
CA GLY A 100 15.51 -1.30 0.19
C GLY A 100 14.10 -1.04 -0.32
N ALA A 101 13.22 -0.51 0.54
CA ALA A 101 11.87 -0.11 0.13
C ALA A 101 11.89 1.01 -0.92
N ARG A 102 12.77 2.01 -0.75
CA ARG A 102 12.93 3.13 -1.71
C ARG A 102 13.49 2.67 -3.05
N GLU A 103 14.53 1.84 -3.04
CA GLU A 103 15.12 1.27 -4.26
C GLU A 103 14.09 0.45 -5.04
N GLN A 104 13.30 -0.35 -4.32
CA GLN A 104 12.24 -1.13 -4.93
C GLN A 104 11.15 -0.24 -5.54
N LEU A 105 10.73 0.83 -4.86
CA LEU A 105 9.79 1.81 -5.40
C LEU A 105 10.33 2.48 -6.66
N ALA A 106 11.63 2.85 -6.67
CA ALA A 106 12.28 3.45 -7.84
C ALA A 106 12.28 2.49 -9.04
N LEU A 107 12.59 1.21 -8.81
CA LEU A 107 12.56 0.19 -9.85
C LEU A 107 11.15 0.03 -10.44
N ILE A 108 10.13 -0.08 -9.60
CA ILE A 108 8.73 -0.21 -10.04
C ILE A 108 8.27 1.04 -10.82
N TYR A 109 8.56 2.24 -10.29
CA TYR A 109 8.23 3.52 -10.92
C TYR A 109 8.87 3.66 -12.31
N SER A 110 10.13 3.21 -12.48
CA SER A 110 10.85 3.33 -13.75
C SER A 110 10.19 2.62 -14.93
N GLY A 111 9.35 1.61 -14.67
CA GLY A 111 8.58 0.92 -15.72
C GLY A 111 7.35 1.68 -16.20
N PHE A 112 6.92 2.76 -15.54
CA PHE A 112 5.73 3.52 -15.92
C PHE A 112 6.08 4.60 -16.95
N THR A 113 5.41 4.55 -18.10
CA THR A 113 5.54 5.55 -19.18
C THR A 113 4.30 6.42 -19.33
N GLU A 114 3.18 5.98 -18.77
CA GLU A 114 1.87 6.64 -18.84
C GLU A 114 1.35 6.97 -17.44
N GLY A 115 0.38 7.88 -17.37
CA GLY A 115 -0.27 8.22 -16.10
C GLY A 115 0.63 8.98 -15.13
N LEU A 116 1.78 9.54 -15.56
CA LEU A 116 2.74 10.24 -14.69
C LEU A 116 2.16 11.43 -13.91
N LYS A 117 0.98 11.92 -14.30
CA LYS A 117 0.22 12.97 -13.59
C LYS A 117 -0.74 12.42 -12.53
N LEU A 118 -0.87 11.10 -12.40
CA LEU A 118 -1.69 10.48 -11.37
C LEU A 118 -1.03 10.69 -10.00
N PRO A 119 -1.82 10.98 -8.94
CA PRO A 119 -1.28 11.30 -7.61
C PRO A 119 -0.30 10.25 -7.07
N ASP A 120 -0.59 8.96 -7.26
CA ASP A 120 0.27 7.88 -6.77
C ASP A 120 1.63 7.83 -7.50
N LEU A 121 1.67 8.14 -8.81
CA LEU A 121 2.90 8.18 -9.60
C LEU A 121 3.75 9.39 -9.26
N GLN A 122 3.11 10.55 -9.03
CA GLN A 122 3.82 11.74 -8.55
C GLN A 122 4.41 11.51 -7.15
N ALA A 123 3.65 10.90 -6.24
CA ALA A 123 4.15 10.54 -4.91
C ALA A 123 5.32 9.54 -4.99
N ALA A 124 5.21 8.53 -5.86
CA ALA A 124 6.29 7.57 -6.09
C ALA A 124 7.56 8.24 -6.61
N GLN A 125 7.44 9.19 -7.55
CA GLN A 125 8.58 9.97 -8.04
C GLN A 125 9.27 10.74 -6.92
N THR A 126 8.51 11.45 -6.07
CA THR A 126 9.08 12.23 -4.96
C THR A 126 9.82 11.33 -3.96
N LEU A 127 9.21 10.20 -3.58
CA LEU A 127 9.79 9.30 -2.59
C LEU A 127 10.95 8.46 -3.14
N ALA A 128 10.95 8.15 -4.44
CA ALA A 128 12.06 7.47 -5.11
C ALA A 128 13.28 8.38 -5.33
N THR A 129 13.08 9.69 -5.51
CA THR A 129 14.15 10.66 -5.81
C THR A 129 14.79 11.30 -4.59
N THR A 130 14.18 11.13 -3.40
CA THR A 130 14.73 11.65 -2.14
C THR A 130 15.97 10.81 -1.75
N LYS A 131 17.10 11.08 -2.41
CA LYS A 131 18.43 10.87 -1.81
C LYS A 131 18.50 11.80 -0.61
N GLU A 132 18.89 11.27 0.55
CA GLU A 132 19.20 12.06 1.74
C GLU A 132 20.25 13.12 1.39
N GLY A 133 19.77 14.34 1.19
CA GLY A 133 20.55 15.57 1.14
C GLY A 133 20.45 16.28 2.48
N LEU A 134 21.12 15.73 3.49
CA LEU A 134 21.59 16.41 4.70
C LEU A 134 22.89 15.67 5.05
N GLY A 135 24.06 16.15 4.70
CA GLY A 135 24.58 17.44 5.17
C GLY A 135 25.83 17.16 6.01
N ALA A 136 26.82 16.52 5.40
CA ALA A 136 28.21 16.70 5.82
C ALA A 136 28.63 18.10 5.33
N ALA A 137 28.49 19.12 6.18
CA ALA A 137 29.22 20.40 6.16
C ALA A 137 28.66 21.34 7.23
N ASN A 138 29.20 21.32 8.45
CA ASN A 138 30.17 22.30 8.96
C ASN A 138 30.49 21.98 10.42
#